data_AF-A0A1I8GLC6-F1
#
_entry.id   AF-A0A1I8GLC6-F1
#
_cell.length_a   1.000
_cell.length_b   1.000
_cell.length_c   1.000
_cell.angle_alpha   90.00
_cell.angle_beta   90.00
_cell.angle_gamma   90.00
#
_symmetry.space_group_name_H-M   'P 1'
#
loop_
_entity.id
_entity.type
_entity.pdbx_description
1 polymer ?
#
loop_
_entity_poly.entity_id
_entity_poly.type
_entity_poly.pdbx_seq_one_letter_code
_entity_poly.pdbx_strand_id
1 'polypeptide(L)'
;LFQLRVSAALALLLCSLAAGQVSQCSPADSPRLRFVAQLSVNGCALFVHDTGASDGPHLAVEPLMCVTDSLRGIVPRFDFITQQLYFSVPVLMREAGMLAEAQRQLRHLSPRSVSFATVTNISVSADTRSSAWVFSFLWTPDEPVATLRLGFKRIVLKNDSIYTQLKRSDDFGSSPQEALEKVQISAFIISNGSCHEVQSRVMLQNDSIFDLDLHRQRFLPLPTCRQLKFIRTVKLENCSARVHQTLDIEGHFLIEPLLCHNISSLSSESVRYDYSRDMHYLKLDLVLQDEATRDAVRTQLADLSPRSVDFMRLWTAERSVSSSLSARFEVGPLMASADWRSAQVRLLCRTLTECRDLRTALLAEPADLWRHVQWRVKSLVAEQCLSKSSQIDSSWRMKASEDAVSCSSLKSCAKLHSATDQRTAVFQMLPDGRWFVKIQQRLTGRVSFQRNWTEYETGFGDGTDFWIGLSAIHSLSQGGVTLRVEMKLWRGSELHAEYAGFQVGDASTGYRMTYREMLRDRSSVSIDALKTQRGMRFSTMDKENGSGSCSSTPGKGGWWFKNCYNANPNGLFPSRGRRNYGYMIWHSGSTIVSLREVRLMLQV
;
A
#
# COMPACT_ATOMS: atom_id res chain seq x y z
N LEU A 1 38.24 33.90 11.87
CA LEU A 1 38.28 33.04 13.08
C LEU A 1 36.97 32.99 13.89
N PHE A 2 36.01 33.91 13.72
CA PHE A 2 34.67 33.79 14.33
C PHE A 2 33.60 33.14 13.42
N GLN A 3 33.79 33.12 12.10
CA GLN A 3 32.86 32.55 11.12
C GLN A 3 33.01 31.03 10.90
N LEU A 4 34.09 30.40 11.37
CA LEU A 4 34.30 28.94 11.27
C LEU A 4 33.87 28.17 12.54
N ARG A 5 33.56 28.85 13.65
CA ARG A 5 33.14 28.20 14.91
C ARG A 5 31.61 28.08 15.04
N VAL A 6 30.84 28.87 14.31
CA VAL A 6 29.36 28.81 14.35
C VAL A 6 28.84 27.64 13.51
N SER A 7 29.50 27.30 12.40
CA SER A 7 29.10 26.16 11.54
C SER A 7 29.38 24.79 12.16
N ALA A 8 30.38 24.68 13.04
CA ALA A 8 30.67 23.43 13.76
C ALA A 8 29.74 23.21 14.97
N ALA A 9 29.35 24.29 15.67
CA ALA A 9 28.41 24.20 16.78
C ALA A 9 26.96 23.96 16.33
N LEU A 10 26.55 24.49 15.16
CA LEU A 10 25.23 24.23 14.59
C LEU A 10 25.11 22.81 14.00
N ALA A 11 26.20 22.25 13.48
CA ALA A 11 26.24 20.86 13.01
C ALA A 11 26.19 19.84 14.16
N LEU A 12 26.71 20.18 15.34
CA LEU A 12 26.63 19.32 16.54
C LEU A 12 25.29 19.43 17.28
N LEU A 13 24.58 20.57 17.21
CA LEU A 13 23.24 20.68 17.78
C LEU A 13 22.12 20.08 16.91
N LEU A 14 22.33 19.95 15.59
CA LEU A 14 21.36 19.32 14.68
C LEU A 14 21.34 17.78 14.72
N CYS A 15 22.17 17.15 15.56
CA CYS A 15 22.16 15.69 15.77
C CYS A 15 21.40 15.22 17.03
N SER A 16 20.76 16.11 17.81
CA SER A 16 20.16 15.71 19.11
C SER A 16 18.64 15.82 19.20
N LEU A 17 17.93 16.18 18.13
CA LEU A 17 16.46 16.24 18.13
C LEU A 17 15.88 15.86 16.75
N ALA A 18 16.13 14.63 16.30
CA ALA A 18 15.38 14.01 15.21
C ALA A 18 15.17 12.52 15.50
N ALA A 19 13.94 12.08 15.29
CA ALA A 19 13.40 10.79 15.69
C ALA A 19 14.17 9.58 15.13
N GLY A 20 14.46 8.60 16.01
CA GLY A 20 14.33 7.17 15.73
C GLY A 20 15.00 6.60 14.49
N GLN A 21 16.15 7.13 14.08
CA GLN A 21 17.05 6.37 13.20
C GLN A 21 17.90 5.46 14.07
N VAL A 22 17.74 4.16 13.84
CA VAL A 22 18.64 3.18 14.41
C VAL A 22 20.01 3.39 13.76
N SER A 23 20.96 3.94 14.53
CA SER A 23 22.29 4.28 14.04
C SER A 23 23.01 3.01 13.57
N GLN A 24 23.29 2.91 12.26
CA GLN A 24 24.13 1.85 11.70
C GLN A 24 25.54 1.98 12.28
N CYS A 25 26.00 0.96 13.02
CA CYS A 25 27.34 0.93 13.57
C CYS A 25 28.37 0.50 12.52
N SER A 26 29.53 1.17 12.49
CA SER A 26 30.71 0.68 11.78
C SER A 26 31.63 -0.07 12.74
N PRO A 27 31.95 -1.35 12.52
CA PRO A 27 32.71 -2.19 13.46
C PRO A 27 34.21 -1.85 13.57
N ALA A 28 34.72 -0.88 12.81
CA ALA A 28 36.16 -0.73 12.60
C ALA A 28 36.94 -0.09 13.76
N ASP A 29 36.31 0.71 14.65
CA ASP A 29 37.06 1.53 15.62
C ASP A 29 36.48 1.58 17.06
N SER A 30 35.57 0.67 17.44
CA SER A 30 34.98 0.67 18.80
C SER A 30 35.72 -0.27 19.77
N PRO A 31 35.99 0.14 21.03
CA PRO A 31 36.50 -0.77 22.05
C PRO A 31 35.49 -1.89 22.32
N ARG A 32 35.96 -3.14 22.36
CA ARG A 32 35.10 -4.30 22.59
C ARG A 32 34.60 -4.32 24.03
N LEU A 33 33.31 -4.60 24.21
CA LEU A 33 32.73 -4.89 25.52
C LEU A 33 33.47 -6.07 26.17
N ARG A 34 33.72 -6.00 27.48
CA ARG A 34 34.42 -7.06 28.20
C ARG A 34 33.42 -8.08 28.73
N PHE A 35 33.50 -9.31 28.29
CA PHE A 35 32.67 -10.39 28.83
C PHE A 35 32.87 -10.56 30.34
N VAL A 36 31.76 -10.66 31.08
CA VAL A 36 31.74 -10.79 32.55
C VAL A 36 31.21 -12.14 32.98
N ALA A 37 30.02 -12.51 32.50
CA ALA A 37 29.35 -13.72 32.94
C ALA A 37 28.35 -14.21 31.89
N GLN A 38 28.13 -15.53 31.90
CA GLN A 38 26.99 -16.17 31.26
C GLN A 38 26.08 -16.69 32.38
N LEU A 39 24.86 -16.19 32.43
CA LEU A 39 23.83 -16.64 33.37
C LEU A 39 22.85 -17.55 32.63
N SER A 40 22.24 -18.49 33.33
CA SER A 40 21.09 -19.24 32.82
C SER A 40 19.88 -18.86 33.68
N VAL A 41 18.90 -18.23 33.05
CA VAL A 41 17.65 -17.83 33.72
C VAL A 41 16.52 -18.52 32.98
N ASN A 42 15.78 -19.39 33.68
CA ASN A 42 14.69 -20.18 33.11
C ASN A 42 15.09 -20.96 31.85
N GLY A 43 16.33 -21.47 31.77
CA GLY A 43 16.84 -22.21 30.62
C GLY A 43 17.32 -21.36 29.43
N CYS A 44 17.15 -20.04 29.47
CA CYS A 44 17.72 -19.11 28.50
C CYS A 44 19.09 -18.62 28.97
N ALA A 45 20.09 -18.62 28.08
CA ALA A 45 21.39 -18.02 28.39
C ALA A 45 21.34 -16.49 28.27
N LEU A 46 21.85 -15.79 29.28
CA LEU A 46 22.06 -14.35 29.29
C LEU A 46 23.56 -14.09 29.31
N PHE A 47 24.07 -13.41 28.30
CA PHE A 47 25.46 -12.98 28.27
C PHE A 47 25.55 -11.54 28.77
N VAL A 48 26.48 -11.32 29.70
CA VAL A 48 26.64 -10.06 30.41
C VAL A 48 28.03 -9.54 30.17
N HIS A 49 28.11 -8.25 29.82
CA HIS A 49 29.36 -7.58 29.53
C HIS A 49 29.52 -6.32 30.38
N ASP A 50 30.75 -5.99 30.71
CA ASP A 50 31.15 -4.71 31.28
C ASP A 50 31.42 -3.72 30.14
N THR A 51 30.85 -2.54 30.29
CA THR A 51 31.00 -1.42 29.34
C THR A 51 32.29 -0.64 29.53
N GLY A 52 33.05 -0.90 30.60
CA GLY A 52 34.35 -0.27 30.86
C GLY A 52 34.25 1.21 31.25
N ALA A 53 33.13 1.61 31.84
CA ALA A 53 32.94 2.96 32.39
C ALA A 53 33.91 3.24 33.55
N SER A 54 34.35 4.49 33.69
CA SER A 54 35.40 4.90 34.63
C SER A 54 34.93 5.01 36.08
N ASP A 55 33.63 5.05 36.33
CA ASP A 55 32.99 5.24 37.65
C ASP A 55 32.50 3.92 38.31
N GLY A 56 32.80 2.79 37.67
CA GLY A 56 32.53 1.43 38.16
C GLY A 56 31.97 0.51 37.08
N PRO A 57 31.68 -0.75 37.42
CA PRO A 57 31.16 -1.72 36.46
C PRO A 57 29.72 -1.37 36.08
N HIS A 58 29.53 -0.98 34.82
CA HIS A 58 28.23 -0.79 34.18
C HIS A 58 27.98 -1.99 33.29
N LEU A 59 27.00 -2.82 33.64
CA LEU A 59 26.77 -4.11 33.00
C LEU A 59 25.68 -4.02 31.91
N ALA A 60 26.04 -4.44 30.71
CA ALA A 60 25.16 -4.57 29.56
C ALA A 60 24.78 -6.03 29.34
N VAL A 61 23.49 -6.33 29.32
CA VAL A 61 22.95 -7.67 29.04
C VAL A 61 22.60 -7.78 27.56
N GLU A 62 23.07 -8.81 26.88
CA GLU A 62 22.70 -9.09 25.49
C GLU A 62 21.19 -9.39 25.34
N PRO A 63 20.59 -9.18 24.15
CA PRO A 63 19.23 -9.66 23.90
C PRO A 63 19.13 -11.18 24.07
N LEU A 64 18.01 -11.64 24.63
CA LEU A 64 17.83 -13.03 25.06
C LEU A 64 17.85 -14.05 23.92
N MET A 65 17.26 -13.68 22.76
CA MET A 65 17.11 -14.55 21.58
C MET A 65 16.59 -15.96 21.91
N CYS A 66 15.60 -16.05 22.79
CA CYS A 66 15.12 -17.29 23.39
C CYS A 66 13.65 -17.54 23.11
N VAL A 67 13.23 -18.79 22.95
CA VAL A 67 11.83 -19.19 22.86
C VAL A 67 11.45 -19.86 24.18
N THR A 68 10.58 -19.21 24.94
CA THR A 68 10.20 -19.61 26.30
C THR A 68 8.84 -20.29 26.39
N ASP A 69 7.98 -20.09 25.38
CA ASP A 69 6.63 -20.63 25.36
C ASP A 69 6.56 -21.98 24.64
N SER A 70 5.64 -22.84 25.10
CA SER A 70 5.29 -24.06 24.36
C SER A 70 4.76 -23.69 22.98
N LEU A 71 5.41 -24.22 21.94
CA LEU A 71 5.02 -24.00 20.54
C LEU A 71 3.99 -25.04 20.07
N ARG A 72 3.36 -25.75 21.01
CA ARG A 72 2.30 -26.70 20.74
C ARG A 72 1.07 -25.98 20.17
N GLY A 73 0.57 -26.44 19.03
CA GLY A 73 -0.60 -25.83 18.39
C GLY A 73 -0.28 -24.60 17.53
N ILE A 74 0.99 -24.29 17.24
CA ILE A 74 1.29 -23.27 16.24
C ILE A 74 0.79 -23.73 14.88
N VAL A 75 -0.09 -22.92 14.33
CA VAL A 75 -0.77 -23.18 13.07
C VAL A 75 -0.10 -22.42 11.93
N PRO A 76 0.03 -23.05 10.75
CA PRO A 76 0.63 -22.40 9.59
C PRO A 76 -0.27 -21.27 9.07
N ARG A 77 0.37 -20.22 8.58
CA ARG A 77 -0.23 -19.10 7.88
C ARG A 77 0.10 -19.19 6.39
N PHE A 78 -0.70 -18.56 5.54
CA PHE A 78 -0.54 -18.62 4.09
C PHE A 78 -0.38 -17.23 3.48
N ASP A 79 0.61 -17.05 2.62
CA ASP A 79 0.76 -15.83 1.80
C ASP A 79 0.06 -16.03 0.46
N PHE A 80 -0.98 -15.24 0.21
CA PHE A 80 -1.82 -15.35 -1.00
C PHE A 80 -1.13 -14.85 -2.28
N ILE A 81 -0.03 -14.11 -2.15
CA ILE A 81 0.74 -13.59 -3.29
C ILE A 81 1.83 -14.58 -3.67
N THR A 82 2.64 -15.01 -2.69
CA THR A 82 3.75 -15.93 -2.95
C THR A 82 3.31 -17.39 -2.99
N GLN A 83 2.08 -17.69 -2.55
CA GLN A 83 1.54 -19.04 -2.39
C GLN A 83 2.39 -19.93 -1.49
N GLN A 84 2.93 -19.33 -0.42
CA GLN A 84 3.81 -20.03 0.51
C GLN A 84 3.22 -20.09 1.92
N LEU A 85 3.43 -21.24 2.57
CA LEU A 85 3.09 -21.45 3.96
C LEU A 85 4.26 -21.01 4.85
N TYR A 86 3.92 -20.41 5.99
CA TYR A 86 4.91 -20.00 6.97
C TYR A 86 4.36 -20.14 8.41
N PHE A 87 5.27 -20.26 9.37
CA PHE A 87 4.98 -20.27 10.80
C PHE A 87 5.51 -18.98 11.42
N SER A 88 4.79 -18.47 12.41
CA SER A 88 5.22 -17.33 13.21
C SER A 88 5.68 -17.84 14.56
N VAL A 89 6.99 -17.79 14.82
CA VAL A 89 7.62 -18.24 16.05
C VAL A 89 7.95 -17.01 16.91
N PRO A 90 7.39 -16.90 18.13
CA PRO A 90 7.75 -15.83 19.05
C PRO A 90 9.17 -16.06 19.59
N VAL A 91 10.01 -15.03 19.54
CA VAL A 91 11.38 -15.04 20.08
C VAL A 91 11.48 -13.93 21.12
N LEU A 92 11.65 -14.29 22.37
CA LEU A 92 11.85 -13.37 23.47
C LEU A 92 13.19 -12.65 23.31
N MET A 93 13.13 -11.32 23.31
CA MET A 93 14.27 -10.44 23.12
C MET A 93 14.67 -9.76 24.43
N ARG A 94 13.67 -9.34 25.22
CA ARG A 94 13.85 -8.66 26.52
C ARG A 94 12.72 -9.05 27.46
N GLU A 95 13.03 -9.29 28.72
CA GLU A 95 12.03 -9.58 29.75
C GLU A 95 12.46 -8.95 31.08
N ALA A 96 11.58 -8.16 31.69
CA ALA A 96 11.88 -7.46 32.94
C ALA A 96 12.19 -8.42 34.10
N GLY A 97 11.47 -9.55 34.17
CA GLY A 97 11.70 -10.58 35.18
C GLY A 97 13.09 -11.20 35.09
N MET A 98 13.53 -11.55 33.87
CA MET A 98 14.88 -12.07 33.66
C MET A 98 15.98 -11.04 33.94
N LEU A 99 15.74 -9.76 33.63
CA LEU A 99 16.69 -8.69 33.99
C LEU A 99 16.82 -8.52 35.51
N ALA A 100 15.70 -8.58 36.23
CA ALA A 100 15.70 -8.50 37.70
C ALA A 100 16.43 -9.71 38.33
N GLU A 101 16.27 -10.90 37.75
CA GLU A 101 16.99 -12.09 38.20
C GLU A 101 18.50 -12.00 37.90
N ALA A 102 18.87 -11.50 36.72
CA ALA A 102 20.27 -11.22 36.39
C ALA A 102 20.88 -10.19 37.37
N GLN A 103 20.17 -9.11 37.66
CA GLN A 103 20.56 -8.12 38.68
C GLN A 103 20.79 -8.77 40.04
N ARG A 104 19.91 -9.69 40.45
CA ARG A 104 20.05 -10.41 41.72
C ARG A 104 21.31 -11.26 41.78
N GLN A 105 21.63 -12.00 40.72
CA GLN A 105 22.79 -12.89 40.67
C GLN A 105 24.12 -12.11 40.58
N LEU A 106 24.11 -10.95 39.91
CA LEU A 106 25.28 -10.10 39.72
C LEU A 106 25.57 -9.14 40.89
N ARG A 107 24.77 -9.14 41.96
CA ARG A 107 24.94 -8.24 43.12
C ARG A 107 26.34 -8.27 43.72
N HIS A 108 27.00 -9.42 43.71
CA HIS A 108 28.36 -9.59 44.24
C HIS A 108 29.42 -8.74 43.52
N LEU A 109 29.15 -8.31 42.28
CA LEU A 109 30.02 -7.42 41.51
C LEU A 109 29.81 -5.93 41.86
N SER A 110 28.81 -5.62 42.69
CA SER A 110 28.41 -4.24 43.03
C SER A 110 28.27 -3.32 41.80
N PRO A 111 27.51 -3.72 40.76
CA PRO A 111 27.39 -2.94 39.52
C PRO A 111 26.68 -1.60 39.75
N ARG A 112 27.12 -0.56 39.04
CA ARG A 112 26.47 0.76 39.02
C ARG A 112 25.13 0.73 38.31
N SER A 113 25.04 -0.04 37.23
CA SER A 113 23.80 -0.31 36.50
C SER A 113 23.84 -1.69 35.86
N VAL A 114 22.66 -2.29 35.68
CA VAL A 114 22.47 -3.48 34.86
C VAL A 114 21.28 -3.25 33.96
N SER A 115 21.49 -3.24 32.64
CA SER A 115 20.45 -2.99 31.65
C SER A 115 20.70 -3.79 30.39
N PHE A 116 19.64 -4.14 29.67
CA PHE A 116 19.77 -4.70 28.33
C PHE A 116 20.45 -3.70 27.39
N ALA A 117 21.42 -4.17 26.61
CA ALA A 117 22.09 -3.40 25.59
C ALA A 117 21.09 -2.92 24.52
N THR A 118 21.40 -1.79 23.87
CA THR A 118 20.56 -1.25 22.80
C THR A 118 20.89 -1.98 21.51
N VAL A 119 19.91 -2.63 20.89
CA VAL A 119 20.10 -3.35 19.63
C VAL A 119 19.88 -2.39 18.47
N THR A 120 20.85 -2.32 17.55
CA THR A 120 20.78 -1.43 16.38
C THR A 120 20.58 -2.13 15.05
N ASN A 121 21.05 -3.36 14.91
CA ASN A 121 20.79 -4.11 13.69
C ASN A 121 20.62 -5.58 14.03
N ILE A 122 19.80 -6.28 13.28
CA ILE A 122 19.58 -7.71 13.42
C ILE A 122 19.64 -8.32 12.03
N SER A 123 20.49 -9.32 11.87
CA SER A 123 20.46 -10.20 10.71
C SER A 123 20.10 -11.61 11.16
N VAL A 124 19.33 -12.31 10.34
CA VAL A 124 18.94 -13.69 10.61
C VAL A 124 19.32 -14.54 9.43
N SER A 125 20.02 -15.62 9.70
CA SER A 125 20.40 -16.62 8.72
C SER A 125 19.96 -18.00 9.19
N ALA A 126 19.67 -18.88 8.24
CA ALA A 126 19.48 -20.30 8.50
C ALA A 126 20.48 -21.09 7.67
N ASP A 127 20.97 -22.21 8.23
CA ASP A 127 21.81 -23.13 7.49
C ASP A 127 21.11 -23.58 6.20
N THR A 128 21.79 -23.46 5.07
CA THR A 128 21.34 -23.93 3.74
C THR A 128 20.89 -25.40 3.72
N ARG A 129 21.46 -26.24 4.60
CA ARG A 129 21.10 -27.66 4.74
C ARG A 129 19.85 -27.89 5.58
N SER A 130 19.33 -26.85 6.24
CA SER A 130 18.09 -26.93 7.02
C SER A 130 16.89 -27.24 6.11
N SER A 131 15.93 -27.97 6.70
CA SER A 131 14.61 -28.20 6.10
C SER A 131 13.73 -26.95 6.19
N ALA A 132 14.11 -25.97 7.02
CA ALA A 132 13.48 -24.68 7.16
C ALA A 132 14.28 -23.55 6.47
N TRP A 133 13.61 -22.50 6.04
CA TRP A 133 14.22 -21.22 5.65
C TRP A 133 13.55 -20.06 6.40
N VAL A 134 14.27 -18.96 6.52
CA VAL A 134 13.80 -17.75 7.20
C VAL A 134 13.15 -16.82 6.17
N PHE A 135 11.92 -16.40 6.44
CA PHE A 135 11.21 -15.42 5.63
C PHE A 135 11.51 -13.97 6.05
N SER A 136 11.42 -13.70 7.36
CA SER A 136 11.64 -12.37 7.92
C SER A 136 11.80 -12.47 9.45
N PHE A 137 12.45 -11.46 10.02
CA PHE A 137 12.53 -11.27 11.47
C PHE A 137 11.99 -9.88 11.82
N LEU A 138 10.95 -9.85 12.64
CA LEU A 138 10.17 -8.65 12.90
C LEU A 138 10.25 -8.32 14.37
N TRP A 139 10.70 -7.12 14.68
CA TRP A 139 10.86 -6.69 16.05
C TRP A 139 10.94 -5.17 16.12
N THR A 140 10.62 -4.63 17.29
CA THR A 140 10.80 -3.22 17.59
C THR A 140 11.56 -3.14 18.93
N PRO A 141 12.52 -2.23 19.10
CA PRO A 141 13.35 -2.18 20.32
C PRO A 141 12.60 -2.11 21.66
N ASP A 142 11.38 -1.57 21.64
CA ASP A 142 10.51 -1.43 22.80
C ASP A 142 9.67 -2.69 23.09
N GLU A 143 9.66 -3.67 22.18
CA GLU A 143 8.89 -4.90 22.33
C GLU A 143 9.69 -5.99 23.06
N PRO A 144 9.05 -6.73 24.00
CA PRO A 144 9.71 -7.84 24.67
C PRO A 144 9.91 -9.04 23.75
N VAL A 145 9.05 -9.22 22.74
CA VAL A 145 8.98 -10.40 21.88
C VAL A 145 9.09 -10.00 20.41
N ALA A 146 9.99 -10.65 19.68
CA ALA A 146 10.12 -10.61 18.23
C ALA A 146 9.30 -11.73 17.57
N THR A 147 8.98 -11.58 16.29
CA THR A 147 8.36 -12.64 15.48
C THR A 147 9.34 -13.11 14.40
N LEU A 148 9.80 -14.36 14.52
CA LEU A 148 10.56 -15.07 13.51
C LEU A 148 9.61 -15.82 12.56
N ARG A 149 9.73 -15.58 11.26
CA ARG A 149 8.91 -16.27 10.26
C ARG A 149 9.69 -17.36 9.54
N LEU A 150 9.19 -18.59 9.58
CA LEU A 150 9.85 -19.76 9.01
C LEU A 150 8.98 -20.45 7.96
N GLY A 151 9.59 -20.81 6.83
CA GLY A 151 9.01 -21.73 5.85
C GLY A 151 9.71 -23.08 5.88
N PHE A 152 9.08 -24.12 5.35
CA PHE A 152 9.61 -25.49 5.37
C PHE A 152 9.50 -26.17 4.00
N LYS A 153 10.57 -26.85 3.56
CA LYS A 153 10.72 -27.39 2.18
C LYS A 153 9.74 -28.51 1.83
N ARG A 154 9.21 -29.22 2.83
CA ARG A 154 8.43 -30.45 2.64
C ARG A 154 6.98 -30.35 3.15
N ILE A 155 6.48 -29.14 3.37
CA ILE A 155 5.05 -28.94 3.64
C ILE A 155 4.35 -28.75 2.30
N VAL A 156 3.69 -29.82 1.85
CA VAL A 156 2.96 -29.84 0.58
C VAL A 156 1.46 -29.77 0.89
N LEU A 157 0.76 -28.85 0.25
CA LEU A 157 -0.70 -28.87 0.18
C LEU A 157 -1.09 -30.05 -0.70
N LYS A 158 -1.55 -31.15 -0.11
CA LYS A 158 -2.03 -32.30 -0.87
C LYS A 158 -3.52 -32.10 -1.11
N ASN A 159 -3.87 -31.82 -2.37
CA ASN A 159 -5.26 -31.78 -2.82
C ASN A 159 -5.74 -33.21 -3.05
N ASP A 160 -6.27 -33.86 -2.01
CA ASP A 160 -7.17 -35.00 -2.26
C ASP A 160 -8.53 -34.41 -2.64
N SER A 161 -9.28 -35.08 -3.52
CA SER A 161 -10.47 -34.56 -4.24
C SER A 161 -11.61 -33.97 -3.38
N ILE A 162 -11.49 -34.02 -2.05
CA ILE A 162 -12.48 -33.58 -1.06
C ILE A 162 -11.83 -32.75 0.07
N TYR A 163 -10.49 -32.70 0.18
CA TYR A 163 -9.78 -31.98 1.25
C TYR A 163 -8.40 -31.51 0.82
N THR A 164 -8.10 -30.22 1.04
CA THR A 164 -6.72 -29.77 1.15
C THR A 164 -6.12 -30.24 2.49
N GLN A 165 -5.36 -31.34 2.48
CA GLN A 165 -4.66 -31.82 3.68
C GLN A 165 -3.22 -31.26 3.71
N LEU A 166 -2.92 -30.51 4.78
CA LEU A 166 -1.55 -30.29 5.21
C LEU A 166 -1.00 -31.62 5.75
N LYS A 167 -0.43 -32.45 4.88
CA LYS A 167 0.27 -33.65 5.34
C LYS A 167 1.69 -33.28 5.74
N ARG A 168 2.07 -33.69 6.95
CA ARG A 168 3.47 -33.90 7.31
C ARG A 168 4.03 -34.88 6.27
N SER A 169 4.96 -34.46 5.44
CA SER A 169 5.74 -35.43 4.66
C SER A 169 6.43 -36.34 5.67
N ASP A 170 6.34 -37.66 5.47
CA ASP A 170 6.95 -38.70 6.34
C ASP A 170 8.49 -38.59 6.45
N ASP A 171 9.07 -37.52 5.90
CA ASP A 171 10.46 -37.39 5.54
C ASP A 171 10.99 -36.00 5.97
N PHE A 172 10.61 -35.51 7.15
CA PHE A 172 11.39 -34.46 7.79
C PHE A 172 12.72 -35.09 8.24
N GLY A 173 13.75 -35.05 7.40
CA GLY A 173 15.08 -35.60 7.72
C GLY A 173 15.78 -34.94 8.93
N SER A 174 15.13 -33.99 9.60
CA SER A 174 15.50 -33.37 10.89
C SER A 174 14.22 -32.89 11.57
N SER A 175 14.13 -32.98 12.91
CA SER A 175 12.98 -32.46 13.64
C SER A 175 12.80 -30.95 13.41
N PRO A 176 11.57 -30.39 13.43
CA PRO A 176 11.38 -28.95 13.33
C PRO A 176 12.12 -28.15 14.42
N GLN A 177 12.34 -28.76 15.58
CA GLN A 177 13.22 -28.27 16.64
C GLN A 177 14.68 -28.12 16.15
N GLU A 178 15.28 -29.16 15.56
CA GLU A 178 16.63 -29.07 14.97
C GLU A 178 16.73 -28.02 13.87
N ALA A 179 15.64 -27.77 13.13
CA ALA A 179 15.60 -26.75 12.10
C ALA A 179 15.64 -25.33 12.70
N LEU A 180 15.01 -25.13 13.86
CA LEU A 180 15.02 -23.87 14.62
C LEU A 180 16.37 -23.62 15.30
N GLU A 181 16.97 -24.65 15.88
CA GLU A 181 18.31 -24.59 16.50
C GLU A 181 19.42 -24.23 15.48
N LYS A 182 19.17 -24.45 14.19
CA LYS A 182 20.04 -24.05 13.06
C LYS A 182 19.79 -22.63 12.55
N VAL A 183 18.87 -21.88 13.16
CA VAL A 183 18.68 -20.45 12.90
C VAL A 183 19.64 -19.65 13.76
N GLN A 184 20.46 -18.84 13.10
CA GLN A 184 21.41 -17.94 13.74
C GLN A 184 20.89 -16.51 13.64
N ILE A 185 20.84 -15.82 14.77
CA ILE A 185 20.48 -14.41 14.87
C ILE A 185 21.75 -13.66 15.26
N SER A 186 22.15 -12.71 14.43
CA SER A 186 23.27 -11.81 14.72
C SER A 186 22.70 -10.43 15.00
N ALA A 187 23.13 -9.78 16.07
CA ALA A 187 22.68 -8.46 16.45
C ALA A 187 23.86 -7.53 16.76
N PHE A 188 23.78 -6.29 16.30
CA PHE A 188 24.69 -5.23 16.74
C PHE A 188 24.11 -4.58 17.98
N ILE A 189 24.90 -4.51 19.04
CA ILE A 189 24.54 -3.83 20.27
C ILE A 189 25.43 -2.61 20.49
N ILE A 190 24.84 -1.54 21.02
CA ILE A 190 25.55 -0.35 21.48
C ILE A 190 25.42 -0.25 22.98
N SER A 191 26.55 0.03 23.64
CA SER A 191 26.58 0.51 25.01
C SER A 191 27.74 1.48 25.22
N ASN A 192 27.45 2.67 25.75
CA ASN A 192 28.43 3.73 26.03
C ASN A 192 29.37 4.08 24.85
N GLY A 193 28.82 4.15 23.63
CA GLY A 193 29.59 4.44 22.41
C GLY A 193 30.39 3.26 21.84
N SER A 194 30.45 2.13 22.55
CA SER A 194 31.04 0.88 22.07
C SER A 194 30.02 0.07 21.29
N CYS A 195 30.37 -0.31 20.06
CA CYS A 195 29.60 -1.27 19.26
C CYS A 195 30.17 -2.68 19.40
N HIS A 196 29.29 -3.66 19.58
CA HIS A 196 29.66 -5.08 19.64
C HIS A 196 28.69 -5.91 18.80
N GLU A 197 29.22 -6.85 18.01
CA GLU A 197 28.40 -7.84 17.29
C GLU A 197 28.20 -9.05 18.18
N VAL A 198 26.95 -9.44 18.35
CA VAL A 198 26.53 -10.61 19.12
C VAL A 198 25.95 -11.62 18.16
N GLN A 199 26.34 -12.88 18.30
CA GLN A 199 25.78 -13.97 17.51
C GLN A 199 25.23 -15.02 18.46
N SER A 200 23.94 -15.31 18.35
CA SER A 200 23.30 -16.37 19.13
C SER A 200 22.47 -17.27 18.22
N ARG A 201 22.34 -18.54 18.61
CA ARG A 201 21.35 -19.44 18.02
C ARG A 201 20.03 -19.23 18.72
N VAL A 202 18.91 -19.50 18.03
CA VAL A 202 17.61 -19.51 18.70
C VAL A 202 17.62 -20.60 19.77
N MET A 203 17.54 -20.20 21.04
CA MET A 203 17.51 -21.13 22.17
C MET A 203 16.08 -21.53 22.48
N LEU A 204 15.88 -22.79 22.85
CA LEU A 204 14.61 -23.32 23.34
C LEU A 204 14.74 -23.54 24.85
N GLN A 205 13.76 -23.06 25.63
CA GLN A 205 13.67 -23.41 27.05
C GLN A 205 13.38 -24.92 27.18
N ASN A 206 13.99 -25.60 28.16
CA ASN A 206 14.02 -27.07 28.29
C ASN A 206 12.64 -27.78 28.25
N ASP A 207 11.54 -27.08 28.58
CA ASP A 207 10.17 -27.62 28.56
C ASP A 207 9.38 -27.22 27.27
N SER A 208 10.02 -26.54 26.32
CA SER A 208 9.39 -26.06 25.10
C SER A 208 9.18 -27.21 24.12
N ILE A 209 7.95 -27.72 24.07
CA ILE A 209 7.57 -28.75 23.10
C ILE A 209 7.29 -28.08 21.76
N PHE A 210 8.07 -28.44 20.73
CA PHE A 210 7.83 -28.03 19.35
C PHE A 210 6.98 -29.08 18.63
N ASP A 211 5.65 -28.93 18.70
CA ASP A 211 4.72 -29.79 17.97
C ASP A 211 3.90 -28.97 16.97
N LEU A 212 4.17 -29.23 15.67
CA LEU A 212 3.40 -28.65 14.58
C LEU A 212 2.12 -29.47 14.41
N ASP A 213 1.07 -29.08 15.14
CA ASP A 213 -0.27 -29.61 14.94
C ASP A 213 -0.82 -29.12 13.59
N LEU A 214 -0.45 -29.83 12.51
CA LEU A 214 -1.03 -29.65 11.19
C LEU A 214 -2.49 -30.13 11.24
N HIS A 215 -3.39 -29.21 11.57
CA HIS A 215 -4.81 -29.50 11.64
C HIS A 215 -5.35 -29.90 10.26
N ARG A 216 -6.09 -31.00 10.23
CA ARG A 216 -6.92 -31.38 9.08
C ARG A 216 -8.08 -30.39 9.00
N GLN A 217 -7.92 -29.28 8.27
CA GLN A 217 -9.06 -28.43 7.98
C GLN A 217 -10.04 -29.20 7.11
N ARG A 218 -11.18 -29.58 7.69
CA ARG A 218 -12.33 -30.11 6.94
C ARG A 218 -12.92 -28.95 6.16
N PHE A 219 -12.68 -28.95 4.86
CA PHE A 219 -13.47 -28.16 3.93
C PHE A 219 -14.74 -28.96 3.67
N LEU A 220 -15.91 -28.39 3.97
CA LEU A 220 -17.16 -29.00 3.55
C LEU A 220 -17.16 -29.01 2.01
N PRO A 221 -17.49 -30.14 1.35
CA PRO A 221 -17.63 -30.15 -0.09
C PRO A 221 -18.78 -29.21 -0.48
N LEU A 222 -18.44 -28.07 -1.07
CA LEU A 222 -19.39 -27.16 -1.72
C LEU A 222 -19.66 -27.66 -3.14
N PRO A 223 -20.88 -27.43 -3.68
CA PRO A 223 -21.31 -28.01 -4.95
C PRO A 223 -20.44 -27.56 -6.15
N THR A 224 -20.53 -28.32 -7.24
CA THR A 224 -19.71 -28.18 -8.44
C THR A 224 -19.88 -26.80 -9.09
N CYS A 225 -18.78 -26.16 -9.50
CA CYS A 225 -18.75 -24.80 -10.07
C CYS A 225 -19.40 -24.67 -11.45
N ARG A 226 -20.72 -24.82 -11.53
CA ARG A 226 -21.48 -24.37 -12.70
C ARG A 226 -22.61 -23.45 -12.26
N GLN A 227 -22.44 -22.20 -12.71
CA GLN A 227 -23.41 -21.11 -12.73
C GLN A 227 -23.63 -20.42 -11.38
N LEU A 228 -22.69 -19.54 -11.01
CA LEU A 228 -22.97 -18.46 -10.07
C LEU A 228 -23.66 -17.31 -10.80
N LYS A 229 -24.75 -16.81 -10.23
CA LYS A 229 -25.42 -15.61 -10.70
C LYS A 229 -25.09 -14.47 -9.75
N PHE A 230 -24.47 -13.41 -10.25
CA PHE A 230 -24.32 -12.18 -9.47
C PHE A 230 -25.70 -11.62 -9.16
N ILE A 231 -25.95 -11.32 -7.88
CA ILE A 231 -27.25 -10.82 -7.42
C ILE A 231 -27.19 -9.32 -7.20
N ARG A 232 -26.37 -8.90 -6.22
CA ARG A 232 -26.19 -7.49 -5.89
C ARG A 232 -24.94 -7.29 -5.04
N THR A 233 -24.56 -6.03 -4.92
CA THR A 233 -23.60 -5.58 -3.91
C THR A 233 -24.35 -5.11 -2.68
N VAL A 234 -24.04 -5.69 -1.54
CA VAL A 234 -24.57 -5.31 -0.22
C VAL A 234 -23.64 -4.27 0.39
N LYS A 235 -24.23 -3.18 0.87
CA LYS A 235 -23.47 -2.15 1.58
C LYS A 235 -23.36 -2.53 3.05
N LEU A 236 -22.14 -2.45 3.57
CA LEU A 236 -21.80 -2.63 4.98
C LEU A 236 -21.25 -1.30 5.49
N GLU A 237 -21.14 -1.15 6.80
CA GLU A 237 -20.71 0.08 7.46
C GLU A 237 -19.37 0.62 6.92
N ASN A 238 -18.36 -0.26 6.79
CA ASN A 238 -17.01 0.11 6.36
C ASN A 238 -16.56 -0.58 5.05
N CYS A 239 -17.49 -1.23 4.36
CA CYS A 239 -17.16 -2.05 3.19
C CYS A 239 -18.35 -2.37 2.30
N SER A 240 -18.11 -3.11 1.22
CA SER A 240 -19.16 -3.64 0.36
C SER A 240 -18.91 -5.12 0.05
N ALA A 241 -19.94 -5.93 0.21
CA ALA A 241 -19.91 -7.35 -0.09
C ALA A 241 -20.55 -7.60 -1.47
N ARG A 242 -19.86 -8.32 -2.35
CA ARG A 242 -20.48 -8.84 -3.59
C ARG A 242 -21.11 -10.18 -3.29
N VAL A 243 -22.39 -10.32 -3.61
CA VAL A 243 -23.15 -11.54 -3.33
C VAL A 243 -23.59 -12.21 -4.61
N HIS A 244 -23.42 -13.52 -4.64
CA HIS A 244 -23.77 -14.41 -5.74
C HIS A 244 -24.76 -15.45 -5.24
N GLN A 245 -25.64 -15.92 -6.12
CA GLN A 245 -26.52 -17.05 -5.86
C GLN A 245 -26.01 -18.28 -6.61
N THR A 246 -26.08 -19.42 -5.96
CA THR A 246 -25.84 -20.74 -6.58
C THR A 246 -27.07 -21.13 -7.39
N LEU A 247 -26.92 -21.43 -8.69
CA LEU A 247 -28.06 -21.77 -9.56
C LEU A 247 -28.54 -23.22 -9.40
N ASP A 248 -27.77 -24.06 -8.73
CA ASP A 248 -28.04 -25.46 -8.43
C ASP A 248 -28.86 -25.67 -7.14
N ILE A 249 -28.80 -24.72 -6.19
CA ILE A 249 -29.57 -24.78 -4.95
C ILE A 249 -30.24 -23.44 -4.67
N GLU A 250 -31.57 -23.43 -4.77
CA GLU A 250 -32.38 -22.24 -4.55
C GLU A 250 -32.24 -21.73 -3.11
N GLY A 251 -32.07 -20.42 -2.93
CA GLY A 251 -31.92 -19.78 -1.63
C GLY A 251 -30.53 -19.87 -1.00
N HIS A 252 -29.50 -20.39 -1.70
CA HIS A 252 -28.13 -20.41 -1.22
C HIS A 252 -27.30 -19.29 -1.85
N PHE A 253 -26.62 -18.51 -1.01
CA PHE A 253 -25.89 -17.32 -1.42
C PHE A 253 -24.44 -17.35 -0.93
N LEU A 254 -23.54 -16.80 -1.74
CA LEU A 254 -22.11 -16.75 -1.49
C LEU A 254 -21.60 -15.31 -1.53
N ILE A 255 -20.86 -14.92 -0.50
CA ILE A 255 -20.19 -13.63 -0.37
C ILE A 255 -18.74 -13.78 -0.83
N GLU A 256 -18.27 -12.91 -1.72
CA GLU A 256 -16.83 -12.83 -2.05
C GLU A 256 -15.99 -12.46 -0.81
N PRO A 257 -14.73 -12.93 -0.68
CA PRO A 257 -13.88 -12.63 0.48
C PRO A 257 -13.72 -11.13 0.65
N LEU A 258 -13.91 -10.66 1.87
CA LEU A 258 -13.83 -9.25 2.21
C LEU A 258 -12.36 -8.80 2.23
N LEU A 259 -12.00 -7.73 1.54
CA LEU A 259 -10.69 -7.08 1.72
C LEU A 259 -10.87 -5.78 2.53
N CYS A 260 -11.71 -5.86 3.56
CA CYS A 260 -12.07 -4.72 4.38
C CYS A 260 -11.04 -4.58 5.49
N HIS A 261 -10.58 -3.36 5.73
CA HIS A 261 -9.64 -3.10 6.81
C HIS A 261 -10.38 -2.84 8.11
N ASN A 262 -9.81 -3.31 9.21
CA ASN A 262 -10.32 -2.98 10.53
C ASN A 262 -9.57 -1.75 11.05
N ILE A 263 -10.18 -0.56 10.96
CA ILE A 263 -9.57 0.71 11.41
C ILE A 263 -9.16 0.64 12.89
N SER A 264 -9.93 -0.09 13.72
CA SER A 264 -9.60 -0.27 15.13
C SER A 264 -8.27 -0.99 15.40
N SER A 265 -7.68 -1.65 14.38
CA SER A 265 -6.35 -2.28 14.47
C SER A 265 -5.17 -1.29 14.34
N LEU A 266 -5.43 -0.05 13.92
CA LEU A 266 -4.41 0.99 13.72
C LEU A 266 -4.14 1.79 15.02
N SER A 267 -3.60 1.13 16.04
CA SER A 267 -3.18 1.78 17.30
C SER A 267 -1.84 2.52 17.16
N SER A 268 -1.43 3.29 18.19
CA SER A 268 -0.11 3.93 18.22
C SER A 268 1.07 2.94 18.12
N GLU A 269 0.84 1.69 18.51
CA GLU A 269 1.79 0.57 18.52
C GLU A 269 1.87 -0.18 17.18
N SER A 270 1.12 0.24 16.16
CA SER A 270 1.03 -0.45 14.86
C SER A 270 2.27 -0.29 13.95
N VAL A 271 3.19 0.63 14.26
CA VAL A 271 4.44 0.82 13.50
C VAL A 271 5.52 -0.10 14.08
N ARG A 272 6.10 -0.90 13.20
CA ARG A 272 7.08 -1.95 13.51
C ARG A 272 8.33 -1.76 12.64
N TYR A 273 9.39 -2.53 12.91
CA TYR A 273 10.57 -2.60 12.05
C TYR A 273 10.75 -3.99 11.44
N ASP A 274 11.07 -4.04 10.15
CA ASP A 274 11.43 -5.25 9.43
C ASP A 274 12.94 -5.24 9.16
N TYR A 275 13.69 -5.92 10.03
CA TYR A 275 15.15 -5.97 9.98
C TYR A 275 15.67 -6.70 8.74
N SER A 276 14.89 -7.59 8.12
CA SER A 276 15.31 -8.25 6.89
C SER A 276 15.24 -7.33 5.67
N ARG A 277 14.51 -6.22 5.77
CA ARG A 277 14.35 -5.23 4.70
C ARG A 277 14.87 -3.84 5.05
N ASP A 278 15.37 -3.66 6.26
CA ASP A 278 15.83 -2.38 6.80
C ASP A 278 14.78 -1.26 6.63
N MET A 279 13.52 -1.57 6.94
CA MET A 279 12.40 -0.66 6.74
C MET A 279 11.42 -0.71 7.91
N HIS A 280 10.81 0.45 8.22
CA HIS A 280 9.63 0.48 9.08
C HIS A 280 8.44 -0.09 8.32
N TYR A 281 7.45 -0.59 9.04
CA TYR A 281 6.17 -0.92 8.42
C TYR A 281 5.00 -0.67 9.34
N LEU A 282 3.87 -0.30 8.74
CA LEU A 282 2.58 -0.27 9.41
C LEU A 282 1.89 -1.62 9.23
N LYS A 283 1.49 -2.25 10.33
CA LYS A 283 0.65 -3.45 10.33
C LYS A 283 -0.81 -3.04 10.14
N LEU A 284 -1.46 -3.61 9.12
CA LEU A 284 -2.90 -3.46 8.91
C LEU A 284 -3.56 -4.84 8.93
N ASP A 285 -4.52 -5.00 9.84
CA ASP A 285 -5.32 -6.22 9.93
C ASP A 285 -6.59 -6.08 9.08
N LEU A 286 -6.90 -7.15 8.35
CA LEU A 286 -7.97 -7.26 7.40
C LEU A 286 -8.92 -8.37 7.84
N VAL A 287 -10.21 -8.11 7.68
CA VAL A 287 -11.27 -9.10 7.91
C VAL A 287 -11.66 -9.67 6.56
N LEU A 288 -11.42 -10.97 6.38
CA LEU A 288 -11.82 -11.70 5.18
C LEU A 288 -13.24 -12.25 5.28
N GLN A 289 -13.62 -12.69 6.48
CA GLN A 289 -14.92 -13.29 6.78
C GLN A 289 -15.28 -13.02 8.23
N ASP A 290 -16.49 -12.56 8.50
CA ASP A 290 -17.01 -12.37 9.85
C ASP A 290 -18.52 -12.63 9.93
N GLU A 291 -18.96 -13.02 11.12
CA GLU A 291 -20.34 -13.44 11.36
C GLU A 291 -21.33 -12.27 11.28
N ALA A 292 -20.95 -11.09 11.79
CA ALA A 292 -21.78 -9.89 11.74
C ALA A 292 -22.08 -9.46 10.29
N THR A 293 -21.09 -9.52 9.40
CA THR A 293 -21.27 -9.26 7.97
C THR A 293 -22.18 -10.30 7.33
N ARG A 294 -22.01 -11.58 7.64
CA ARG A 294 -22.90 -12.63 7.12
C ARG A 294 -24.35 -12.37 7.51
N ASP A 295 -24.60 -12.01 8.76
CA ASP A 295 -25.94 -11.73 9.26
C ASP A 295 -26.52 -10.43 8.66
N ALA A 296 -25.70 -9.40 8.49
CA ALA A 296 -26.08 -8.16 7.81
C ALA A 296 -26.45 -8.40 6.34
N VAL A 297 -25.65 -9.21 5.63
CA VAL A 297 -25.94 -9.62 4.24
C VAL A 297 -27.23 -10.43 4.19
N ARG A 298 -27.41 -11.40 5.10
CA ARG A 298 -28.63 -12.22 5.17
C ARG A 298 -29.88 -11.36 5.34
N THR A 299 -29.81 -10.36 6.23
CA THR A 299 -30.90 -9.42 6.47
C THR A 299 -31.22 -8.59 5.22
N GLN A 300 -30.20 -8.10 4.51
CA GLN A 300 -30.38 -7.32 3.26
C GLN A 300 -30.79 -8.16 2.03
N LEU A 301 -30.81 -9.48 2.16
CA LEU A 301 -31.32 -10.41 1.14
C LEU A 301 -32.68 -11.01 1.52
N ALA A 302 -33.34 -10.50 2.57
CA ALA A 302 -34.62 -11.05 3.03
C ALA A 302 -35.69 -11.13 1.92
N ASP A 303 -35.65 -10.21 0.95
CA ASP A 303 -36.51 -10.22 -0.25
C ASP A 303 -36.36 -11.48 -1.12
N LEU A 304 -35.23 -12.17 -1.01
CA LEU A 304 -34.90 -13.38 -1.76
C LEU A 304 -35.00 -14.66 -0.91
N SER A 305 -35.48 -14.55 0.34
CA SER A 305 -35.69 -15.68 1.26
C SER A 305 -34.48 -16.64 1.38
N PRO A 306 -33.32 -16.15 1.89
CA PRO A 306 -32.07 -16.91 1.90
C PRO A 306 -32.09 -18.08 2.89
N ARG A 307 -31.92 -19.30 2.38
CA ARG A 307 -31.72 -20.54 3.13
C ARG A 307 -30.33 -20.59 3.75
N SER A 308 -29.28 -20.24 3.01
CA SER A 308 -27.92 -20.05 3.55
C SER A 308 -27.20 -18.86 2.93
N VAL A 309 -26.27 -18.29 3.69
CA VAL A 309 -25.37 -17.23 3.26
C VAL A 309 -23.99 -17.60 3.78
N ASP A 310 -23.04 -17.86 2.88
CA ASP A 310 -21.71 -18.33 3.24
C ASP A 310 -20.63 -17.51 2.53
N PHE A 311 -19.39 -17.54 3.00
CA PHE A 311 -18.27 -16.86 2.35
C PHE A 311 -17.52 -17.80 1.41
N MET A 312 -17.16 -17.29 0.23
CA MET A 312 -16.12 -17.88 -0.60
C MET A 312 -14.77 -17.79 0.14
N ARG A 313 -13.85 -18.71 -0.15
CA ARG A 313 -12.49 -18.63 0.40
C ARG A 313 -11.55 -17.94 -0.56
N LEU A 314 -10.76 -16.99 -0.07
CA LEU A 314 -9.67 -16.40 -0.84
C LEU A 314 -8.63 -17.49 -1.14
N TRP A 315 -8.07 -17.52 -2.35
CA TRP A 315 -7.08 -18.51 -2.76
C TRP A 315 -5.80 -17.89 -3.27
N THR A 316 -5.90 -16.93 -4.18
CA THR A 316 -4.74 -16.16 -4.65
C THR A 316 -5.07 -14.69 -4.68
N ALA A 317 -4.05 -13.87 -4.49
CA ALA A 317 -4.17 -12.43 -4.60
C ALA A 317 -2.99 -11.88 -5.40
N GLU A 318 -3.30 -11.11 -6.44
CA GLU A 318 -2.33 -10.26 -7.13
C GLU A 318 -2.59 -8.83 -6.71
N ARG A 319 -1.51 -8.05 -6.53
CA ARG A 319 -1.61 -6.62 -6.25
C ARG A 319 -0.88 -5.80 -7.29
N SER A 320 -1.45 -4.66 -7.62
CA SER A 320 -0.75 -3.59 -8.30
C SER A 320 -0.85 -2.31 -7.48
N VAL A 321 0.25 -1.59 -7.40
CA VAL A 321 0.36 -0.35 -6.62
C VAL A 321 0.63 0.77 -7.61
N SER A 322 -0.13 1.85 -7.50
CA SER A 322 0.09 3.05 -8.33
C SER A 322 1.49 3.63 -8.10
N SER A 323 2.05 4.24 -9.14
CA SER A 323 3.39 4.83 -9.09
C SER A 323 3.54 5.95 -8.05
N SER A 324 2.45 6.69 -7.76
CA SER A 324 2.42 7.73 -6.73
C SER A 324 2.50 7.17 -5.31
N LEU A 325 1.90 6.00 -5.09
CA LEU A 325 1.94 5.30 -3.81
C LEU A 325 3.28 4.58 -3.62
N SER A 326 3.76 3.87 -4.65
CA SER A 326 5.03 3.13 -4.62
C SER A 326 6.25 4.03 -4.42
N ALA A 327 6.15 5.32 -4.76
CA ALA A 327 7.21 6.29 -4.50
C ALA A 327 7.38 6.64 -3.01
N ARG A 328 6.28 6.52 -2.23
CA ARG A 328 6.18 6.90 -0.82
C ARG A 328 6.36 5.70 0.11
N PHE A 329 5.77 4.56 -0.22
CA PHE A 329 5.83 3.33 0.57
C PHE A 329 5.58 2.10 -0.29
N GLU A 330 6.01 0.94 0.18
CA GLU A 330 5.73 -0.34 -0.48
C GLU A 330 4.57 -1.05 0.24
N VAL A 331 3.67 -1.64 -0.53
CA VAL A 331 2.71 -2.59 0.04
C VAL A 331 3.40 -3.94 0.12
N GLY A 332 3.23 -4.67 1.22
CA GLY A 332 3.75 -6.01 1.44
C GLY A 332 2.79 -7.09 0.94
N PRO A 333 3.14 -8.37 1.12
CA PRO A 333 2.24 -9.47 0.81
C PRO A 333 0.97 -9.47 1.67
N LEU A 334 -0.12 -10.05 1.13
CA LEU A 334 -1.35 -10.33 1.85
C LEU A 334 -1.25 -11.71 2.50
N MET A 335 -1.28 -11.74 3.83
CA MET A 335 -0.95 -12.93 4.58
C MET A 335 -2.13 -13.37 5.44
N ALA A 336 -2.69 -14.54 5.15
CA ALA A 336 -3.77 -15.15 5.90
C ALA A 336 -3.35 -15.45 7.34
N SER A 337 -4.29 -15.28 8.26
CA SER A 337 -4.28 -16.02 9.52
C SER A 337 -4.45 -17.52 9.24
N ALA A 338 -4.17 -18.34 10.25
CA ALA A 338 -4.34 -19.79 10.14
C ALA A 338 -5.78 -20.25 9.92
N ASP A 339 -6.77 -19.49 10.41
CA ASP A 339 -8.19 -19.80 10.27
C ASP A 339 -8.80 -19.24 8.97
N TRP A 340 -8.02 -18.56 8.13
CA TRP A 340 -8.43 -17.95 6.84
C TRP A 340 -9.58 -16.93 6.92
N ARG A 341 -9.97 -16.51 8.13
CA ARG A 341 -11.01 -15.49 8.36
C ARG A 341 -10.44 -14.09 8.43
N SER A 342 -9.16 -13.96 8.71
CA SER A 342 -8.45 -12.69 8.74
C SER A 342 -7.18 -12.74 7.91
N ALA A 343 -6.67 -11.57 7.56
CA ALA A 343 -5.39 -11.43 6.91
C ALA A 343 -4.66 -10.20 7.45
N GLN A 344 -3.37 -10.14 7.15
CA GLN A 344 -2.52 -9.00 7.45
C GLN A 344 -1.90 -8.49 6.15
N VAL A 345 -1.88 -7.18 5.98
CA VAL A 345 -1.03 -6.52 5.00
C VAL A 345 -0.05 -5.59 5.72
N ARG A 346 1.14 -5.41 5.14
CA ARG A 346 2.18 -4.54 5.67
C ARG A 346 2.38 -3.37 4.73
N LEU A 347 2.49 -2.15 5.25
CA LEU A 347 2.82 -0.98 4.45
C LEU A 347 4.22 -0.53 4.88
N LEU A 348 5.23 -0.83 4.07
CA LEU A 348 6.63 -0.57 4.38
C LEU A 348 6.99 0.88 4.05
N CYS A 349 7.54 1.60 5.03
CA CYS A 349 7.96 2.99 4.94
C CYS A 349 9.47 3.10 5.16
N ARG A 350 10.10 4.13 4.60
CA ARG A 350 11.56 4.28 4.73
C ARG A 350 11.95 4.82 6.10
N THR A 351 11.11 5.65 6.69
CA THR A 351 11.37 6.24 8.02
C THR A 351 10.21 6.03 8.98
N LEU A 352 10.53 6.08 10.28
CA LEU A 352 9.54 6.03 11.35
C LEU A 352 8.50 7.15 11.21
N THR A 353 8.95 8.35 10.85
CA THR A 353 8.08 9.52 10.63
C THR A 353 7.15 9.30 9.45
N GLU A 354 7.65 8.83 8.31
CA GLU A 354 6.81 8.50 7.16
C GLU A 354 5.72 7.47 7.50
N CYS A 355 6.04 6.47 8.33
CA CYS A 355 5.07 5.47 8.77
C CYS A 355 4.02 6.04 9.74
N ARG A 356 4.41 7.00 10.60
CA ARG A 356 3.46 7.72 11.48
C ARG A 356 2.56 8.66 10.68
N ASP A 357 3.10 9.34 9.68
CA ASP A 357 2.34 10.21 8.77
C ASP A 357 1.36 9.37 7.94
N LEU A 358 1.81 8.23 7.41
CA LEU A 358 0.97 7.28 6.69
C LEU A 358 -0.16 6.77 7.56
N ARG A 359 0.12 6.37 8.81
CA ARG A 359 -0.92 5.96 9.76
C ARG A 359 -1.95 7.06 9.96
N THR A 360 -1.49 8.29 10.18
CA THR A 360 -2.38 9.45 10.39
C THR A 360 -3.26 9.70 9.16
N ALA A 361 -2.69 9.62 7.96
CA ALA A 361 -3.42 9.73 6.70
C ALA A 361 -4.44 8.59 6.52
N LEU A 362 -4.11 7.36 6.91
CA LEU A 362 -5.01 6.21 6.83
C LEU A 362 -6.17 6.30 7.82
N LEU A 363 -5.92 6.83 9.02
CA LEU A 363 -6.98 7.08 9.99
C LEU A 363 -7.93 8.20 9.53
N ALA A 364 -7.38 9.21 8.85
CA ALA A 364 -8.16 10.33 8.32
C ALA A 364 -8.98 9.95 7.08
N GLU A 365 -8.39 9.26 6.11
CA GLU A 365 -9.07 8.84 4.88
C GLU A 365 -8.67 7.40 4.48
N PRO A 366 -9.27 6.39 5.12
CA PRO A 366 -8.85 5.00 4.91
C PRO A 366 -9.01 4.51 3.48
N ALA A 367 -10.00 5.05 2.76
CA ALA A 367 -10.26 4.70 1.37
C ALA A 367 -9.15 5.14 0.39
N ASP A 368 -8.34 6.15 0.73
CA ASP A 368 -7.33 6.68 -0.19
C ASP A 368 -6.25 5.66 -0.53
N LEU A 369 -5.81 4.87 0.45
CA LEU A 369 -4.88 3.75 0.23
C LEU A 369 -5.41 2.78 -0.82
N TRP A 370 -6.67 2.38 -0.67
CA TRP A 370 -7.30 1.37 -1.51
C TRP A 370 -7.70 1.88 -2.89
N ARG A 371 -7.69 3.20 -3.14
CA ARG A 371 -7.74 3.76 -4.51
C ARG A 371 -6.44 3.51 -5.27
N HIS A 372 -5.33 3.47 -4.54
CA HIS A 372 -3.99 3.39 -5.09
C HIS A 372 -3.41 1.97 -5.06
N VAL A 373 -4.07 1.03 -4.38
CA VAL A 373 -3.75 -0.40 -4.35
C VAL A 373 -4.89 -1.18 -4.97
N GLN A 374 -4.64 -1.81 -6.12
CA GLN A 374 -5.62 -2.67 -6.76
C GLN A 374 -5.29 -4.14 -6.48
N TRP A 375 -6.27 -4.86 -5.95
CA TRP A 375 -6.20 -6.30 -5.77
C TRP A 375 -7.00 -7.00 -6.85
N ARG A 376 -6.40 -8.02 -7.46
CA ARG A 376 -7.11 -9.05 -8.22
C ARG A 376 -7.05 -10.33 -7.43
N VAL A 377 -8.20 -10.87 -7.10
CA VAL A 377 -8.28 -12.07 -6.26
C VAL A 377 -8.93 -13.20 -7.02
N LYS A 378 -8.50 -14.43 -6.72
CA LYS A 378 -9.23 -15.64 -7.10
C LYS A 378 -9.75 -16.26 -5.82
N SER A 379 -11.05 -16.56 -5.84
CA SER A 379 -11.76 -17.13 -4.72
C SER A 379 -12.21 -18.53 -5.07
N LEU A 380 -12.04 -19.47 -4.15
CA LEU A 380 -12.57 -20.82 -4.25
C LEU A 380 -14.03 -20.80 -3.79
N VAL A 381 -14.90 -21.02 -4.77
CA VAL A 381 -16.31 -21.35 -4.60
C VAL A 381 -16.43 -22.83 -4.18
N ALA A 382 -15.59 -23.68 -4.77
CA ALA A 382 -15.30 -25.07 -4.40
C ALA A 382 -13.83 -25.41 -4.79
N GLU A 383 -13.21 -26.42 -4.17
CA GLU A 383 -11.78 -26.76 -4.36
C GLU A 383 -11.42 -27.18 -5.80
N GLN A 384 -12.38 -27.68 -6.59
CA GLN A 384 -12.14 -28.34 -7.89
C GLN A 384 -12.12 -27.39 -9.11
N CYS A 385 -12.18 -26.07 -8.90
CA CYS A 385 -12.47 -25.10 -9.98
C CYS A 385 -11.22 -24.46 -10.62
N LEU A 386 -10.09 -25.19 -10.59
CA LEU A 386 -8.78 -24.72 -11.06
C LEU A 386 -8.61 -24.78 -12.61
N SER A 387 -9.53 -25.39 -13.35
CA SER A 387 -9.42 -25.54 -14.81
C SER A 387 -10.35 -24.61 -15.62
N LYS A 388 -9.76 -23.49 -16.06
CA LYS A 388 -10.05 -22.75 -17.31
C LYS A 388 -11.42 -22.08 -17.59
N SER A 389 -12.45 -22.07 -16.72
CA SER A 389 -13.71 -21.37 -17.09
C SER A 389 -14.48 -20.56 -16.03
N SER A 390 -13.91 -20.27 -14.86
CA SER A 390 -14.65 -19.56 -13.81
C SER A 390 -13.77 -18.72 -12.87
N GLN A 391 -12.80 -18.00 -13.44
CA GLN A 391 -12.11 -16.95 -12.68
C GLN A 391 -13.00 -15.70 -12.69
N ILE A 392 -13.65 -15.40 -11.56
CA ILE A 392 -14.24 -14.08 -11.35
C ILE A 392 -13.09 -13.17 -10.97
N ASP A 393 -12.60 -12.38 -11.92
CA ASP A 393 -11.72 -11.27 -11.61
C ASP A 393 -12.54 -10.19 -10.88
N SER A 394 -12.37 -10.09 -9.56
CA SER A 394 -12.82 -8.92 -8.81
C SER A 394 -11.68 -7.91 -8.67
N SER A 395 -11.86 -6.74 -9.27
CA SER A 395 -11.04 -5.56 -8.99
C SER A 395 -11.64 -4.84 -7.79
N TRP A 396 -10.97 -4.92 -6.64
CA TRP A 396 -11.43 -4.25 -5.43
C TRP A 396 -11.01 -2.77 -5.46
N ARG A 397 -11.99 -1.87 -5.36
CA ARG A 397 -11.79 -0.47 -4.96
C ARG A 397 -12.67 -0.25 -3.74
N MET A 398 -12.09 -0.03 -2.56
CA MET A 398 -12.91 0.39 -1.41
C MET A 398 -13.58 1.71 -1.78
N LYS A 399 -14.90 1.74 -1.61
CA LYS A 399 -15.68 2.96 -1.74
C LYS A 399 -15.33 3.85 -0.53
N ALA A 400 -15.15 5.14 -0.79
CA ALA A 400 -15.01 6.13 0.28
C ALA A 400 -16.24 6.09 1.21
N SER A 401 -16.00 6.34 2.50
CA SER A 401 -17.03 6.81 3.45
C SER A 401 -17.85 7.91 2.77
N GLU A 402 -19.17 7.78 2.91
CA GLU A 402 -20.27 8.55 2.30
C GLU A 402 -19.82 9.90 1.74
N ASP A 403 -19.59 10.00 0.43
CA ASP A 403 -20.47 10.81 -0.42
C ASP A 403 -20.49 10.37 -1.89
N ALA A 404 -19.96 9.17 -2.22
CA ALA A 404 -20.02 8.66 -3.58
C ALA A 404 -21.45 8.20 -3.95
N VAL A 405 -22.28 9.19 -4.24
CA VAL A 405 -23.50 9.09 -5.02
C VAL A 405 -23.19 8.26 -6.27
N SER A 406 -23.87 7.12 -6.40
CA SER A 406 -24.00 6.42 -7.67
C SER A 406 -24.62 7.38 -8.68
N CYS A 407 -24.17 7.35 -9.94
CA CYS A 407 -24.64 8.19 -11.07
C CYS A 407 -26.17 8.17 -11.32
N SER A 408 -26.94 7.45 -10.50
CA SER A 408 -28.39 7.36 -10.56
C SER A 408 -29.13 8.61 -10.07
N SER A 409 -28.51 9.54 -9.32
CA SER A 409 -29.23 10.70 -8.75
C SER A 409 -28.77 12.09 -9.22
N LEU A 410 -27.76 12.18 -10.10
CA LEU A 410 -27.35 13.46 -10.69
C LEU A 410 -28.04 13.66 -12.04
N LYS A 411 -28.79 14.76 -12.18
CA LYS A 411 -29.39 15.21 -13.45
C LYS A 411 -28.36 15.33 -14.60
N SER A 412 -27.07 15.37 -14.29
CA SER A 412 -25.96 15.40 -15.26
C SER A 412 -25.62 14.04 -15.89
N CYS A 413 -25.97 12.89 -15.28
CA CYS A 413 -25.68 11.56 -15.87
C CYS A 413 -26.62 11.21 -17.05
N ALA A 414 -27.80 11.81 -17.13
CA ALA A 414 -28.70 11.65 -18.29
C ALA A 414 -28.10 12.23 -19.59
N LYS A 415 -27.25 13.27 -19.49
CA LYS A 415 -26.49 13.82 -20.64
C LYS A 415 -25.30 12.95 -21.04
N LEU A 416 -24.82 12.08 -20.15
CA LEU A 416 -23.64 11.23 -20.39
C LEU A 416 -24.00 9.93 -21.12
N HIS A 417 -25.16 9.33 -20.81
CA HIS A 417 -25.63 8.11 -21.49
C HIS A 417 -25.91 8.30 -22.99
N SER A 418 -26.19 9.53 -23.44
CA SER A 418 -26.39 9.83 -24.86
C SER A 418 -25.09 10.12 -25.64
N ALA A 419 -23.95 10.26 -24.96
CA ALA A 419 -22.71 10.78 -25.57
C ALA A 419 -21.52 9.81 -25.53
N THR A 420 -21.55 8.78 -24.69
CA THR A 420 -20.43 7.84 -24.50
C THR A 420 -20.92 6.40 -24.48
N ASP A 421 -21.21 5.85 -25.65
CA ASP A 421 -21.58 4.44 -25.81
C ASP A 421 -20.43 3.44 -25.50
N GLN A 422 -19.25 3.90 -25.04
CA GLN A 422 -18.11 3.00 -24.85
C GLN A 422 -17.01 3.41 -23.85
N ARG A 423 -17.17 4.47 -23.03
CA ARG A 423 -16.12 4.86 -22.06
C ARG A 423 -16.66 5.30 -20.70
N THR A 424 -16.05 4.77 -19.64
CA THR A 424 -16.40 5.07 -18.24
C THR A 424 -15.89 6.46 -17.87
N ALA A 425 -16.79 7.40 -17.58
CA ALA A 425 -16.39 8.71 -17.05
C ALA A 425 -15.78 8.57 -15.65
N VAL A 426 -14.68 9.28 -15.41
CA VAL A 426 -13.97 9.25 -14.12
C VAL A 426 -14.32 10.49 -13.33
N PHE A 427 -15.01 10.32 -12.20
CA PHE A 427 -15.38 11.41 -11.30
C PHE A 427 -14.33 11.61 -10.19
N GLN A 428 -14.19 12.84 -9.72
CA GLN A 428 -13.33 13.26 -8.61
C GLN A 428 -14.09 14.26 -7.74
N MET A 429 -14.15 14.02 -6.44
CA MET A 429 -14.63 14.99 -5.46
C MET A 429 -13.43 15.73 -4.89
N LEU A 430 -13.52 17.06 -4.77
CA LEU A 430 -12.53 17.85 -4.06
C LEU A 430 -12.85 17.92 -2.56
N PRO A 431 -11.88 18.28 -1.70
CA PRO A 431 -12.10 18.40 -0.25
C PRO A 431 -13.19 19.41 0.14
N ASP A 432 -13.56 20.33 -0.76
CA ASP A 432 -14.63 21.31 -0.56
C ASP A 432 -16.03 20.78 -0.94
N GLY A 433 -16.15 19.48 -1.21
CA GLY A 433 -17.41 18.79 -1.54
C GLY A 433 -17.87 18.95 -2.99
N ARG A 434 -17.12 19.68 -3.84
CA ARG A 434 -17.49 19.84 -5.26
C ARG A 434 -17.08 18.63 -6.08
N TRP A 435 -17.99 18.19 -6.95
CA TRP A 435 -17.80 17.06 -7.85
C TRP A 435 -17.34 17.51 -9.22
N PHE A 436 -16.39 16.77 -9.78
CA PHE A 436 -15.85 17.01 -11.10
C PHE A 436 -15.75 15.74 -11.92
N VAL A 437 -15.99 15.83 -13.22
CA VAL A 437 -15.70 14.78 -14.20
C VAL A 437 -14.38 15.08 -14.91
N LYS A 438 -13.46 14.11 -14.95
CA LYS A 438 -12.20 14.23 -15.69
C LYS A 438 -12.45 14.10 -17.18
N ILE A 439 -12.06 15.14 -17.92
CA ILE A 439 -12.18 15.19 -19.38
C ILE A 439 -10.83 14.96 -20.08
N GLN A 440 -9.72 15.17 -19.37
CA GLN A 440 -8.37 14.85 -19.82
C GLN A 440 -7.49 14.48 -18.63
N GLN A 441 -6.56 13.55 -18.84
CA GLN A 441 -5.49 13.26 -17.89
C GLN A 441 -4.17 12.95 -18.62
N ARG A 442 -3.04 13.43 -18.09
CA ARG A 442 -1.68 13.02 -18.48
C ARG A 442 -0.84 12.68 -17.24
N LEU A 443 -0.38 11.43 -17.12
CA LEU A 443 0.44 10.94 -16.00
C LEU A 443 1.76 10.29 -16.43
N THR A 444 1.77 9.53 -17.53
CA THR A 444 2.90 8.65 -17.86
C THR A 444 3.54 8.96 -19.21
N GLY A 445 2.80 9.58 -20.12
CA GLY A 445 3.27 9.88 -21.47
C GLY A 445 3.27 8.67 -22.41
N ARG A 446 2.65 7.55 -22.01
CA ARG A 446 2.57 6.32 -22.83
C ARG A 446 1.62 6.46 -24.01
N VAL A 447 0.56 7.25 -23.84
CA VAL A 447 -0.38 7.55 -24.93
C VAL A 447 0.08 8.80 -25.67
N SER A 448 0.25 8.66 -26.99
CA SER A 448 0.48 9.81 -27.87
C SER A 448 -0.77 10.68 -27.97
N PHE A 449 -0.61 12.00 -27.81
CA PHE A 449 -1.65 13.02 -28.02
C PHE A 449 -1.53 13.69 -29.40
N GLN A 450 -0.60 13.21 -30.24
CA GLN A 450 -0.52 13.57 -31.66
C GLN A 450 -1.57 12.78 -32.44
N ARG A 451 -2.84 13.13 -32.22
CA ARG A 451 -4.01 12.45 -32.78
C ARG A 451 -4.72 13.30 -33.83
N ASN A 452 -5.46 12.63 -34.71
CA ASN A 452 -6.23 13.30 -35.75
C ASN A 452 -7.55 13.89 -35.22
N TRP A 453 -8.29 14.60 -36.06
CA TRP A 453 -9.55 15.26 -35.69
C TRP A 453 -10.58 14.27 -35.14
N THR A 454 -10.81 13.17 -35.86
CA THR A 454 -11.80 12.15 -35.52
C THR A 454 -11.52 11.53 -34.16
N GLU A 455 -10.25 11.28 -33.83
CA GLU A 455 -9.83 10.77 -32.53
C GLU A 455 -10.02 11.82 -31.42
N TYR A 456 -9.73 13.10 -31.66
CA TYR A 456 -10.02 14.15 -30.66
C TYR A 456 -11.51 14.37 -30.46
N GLU A 457 -12.33 14.16 -31.49
CA GLU A 457 -13.78 14.28 -31.44
C GLU A 457 -14.41 13.14 -30.62
N THR A 458 -14.02 11.90 -30.92
CA THR A 458 -14.51 10.68 -30.25
C THR A 458 -13.78 10.33 -28.96
N GLY A 459 -12.59 10.89 -28.74
CA GLY A 459 -11.70 10.62 -27.61
C GLY A 459 -10.72 9.46 -27.84
N PHE A 460 -9.70 9.37 -26.99
CA PHE A 460 -8.68 8.31 -27.02
C PHE A 460 -7.98 8.16 -25.67
N GLY A 461 -7.23 7.07 -25.51
CA GLY A 461 -6.30 6.86 -24.39
C GLY A 461 -6.62 5.66 -23.51
N ASP A 462 -6.02 5.65 -22.33
CA ASP A 462 -6.11 4.57 -21.35
C ASP A 462 -6.41 5.09 -19.93
N GLY A 463 -6.33 4.22 -18.92
CA GLY A 463 -6.62 4.60 -17.52
C GLY A 463 -5.67 5.62 -16.90
N THR A 464 -4.56 5.95 -17.58
CA THR A 464 -3.51 6.86 -17.10
C THR A 464 -3.40 8.13 -17.94
N ASP A 465 -3.45 8.04 -19.26
CA ASP A 465 -3.34 9.15 -20.19
C ASP A 465 -4.54 9.12 -21.18
N PHE A 466 -5.47 10.08 -21.10
CA PHE A 466 -6.67 10.07 -21.96
C PHE A 466 -7.25 11.44 -22.29
N TRP A 467 -8.05 11.49 -23.35
CA TRP A 467 -8.93 12.57 -23.77
C TRP A 467 -10.34 12.01 -23.96
N ILE A 468 -11.35 12.57 -23.27
CA ILE A 468 -12.70 12.00 -23.27
C ILE A 468 -13.45 12.16 -24.60
N GLY A 469 -13.05 13.14 -25.42
CA GLY A 469 -13.68 13.46 -26.71
C GLY A 469 -14.36 14.83 -26.70
N LEU A 470 -14.23 15.58 -27.80
CA LEU A 470 -14.81 16.92 -27.93
C LEU A 470 -16.35 16.89 -27.90
N SER A 471 -16.98 15.87 -28.48
CA SER A 471 -18.44 15.70 -28.44
C SER A 471 -18.95 15.55 -27.01
N ALA A 472 -18.24 14.76 -26.18
CA ALA A 472 -18.56 14.60 -24.77
C ALA A 472 -18.32 15.89 -23.97
N ILE A 473 -17.21 16.60 -24.23
CA ILE A 473 -16.91 17.88 -23.55
C ILE A 473 -17.96 18.95 -23.91
N HIS A 474 -18.40 19.02 -25.17
CA HIS A 474 -19.50 19.89 -25.58
C HIS A 474 -20.74 19.63 -24.73
N SER A 475 -21.22 18.37 -24.71
CA SER A 475 -22.41 17.96 -23.96
C SER A 475 -22.31 18.25 -22.46
N LEU A 476 -21.14 17.98 -21.86
CA LEU A 476 -20.87 18.18 -20.43
C LEU A 476 -20.76 19.65 -20.03
N SER A 477 -20.37 20.53 -20.96
CA SER A 477 -20.14 21.95 -20.67
C SER A 477 -21.31 22.87 -21.08
N GLN A 478 -22.40 22.30 -21.59
CA GLN A 478 -23.61 23.04 -21.92
C GLN A 478 -24.16 23.79 -20.70
N GLY A 479 -24.35 25.11 -20.84
CA GLY A 479 -24.84 25.99 -19.77
C GLY A 479 -23.73 26.71 -18.99
N GLY A 480 -22.46 26.46 -19.32
CA GLY A 480 -21.32 27.15 -18.70
C GLY A 480 -20.97 26.57 -17.32
N VAL A 481 -20.10 25.58 -17.30
CA VAL A 481 -19.68 24.86 -16.07
C VAL A 481 -18.36 25.41 -15.52
N THR A 482 -17.95 24.98 -14.33
CA THR A 482 -16.60 25.31 -13.83
C THR A 482 -15.58 24.34 -14.42
N LEU A 483 -14.58 24.84 -15.14
CA LEU A 483 -13.39 24.06 -15.51
C LEU A 483 -12.34 24.20 -14.40
N ARG A 484 -11.80 23.07 -13.94
CA ARG A 484 -10.62 23.01 -13.08
C ARG A 484 -9.46 22.35 -13.83
N VAL A 485 -8.29 22.97 -13.76
CA VAL A 485 -7.03 22.44 -14.30
C VAL A 485 -6.08 22.19 -13.14
N GLU A 486 -5.67 20.95 -12.94
CA GLU A 486 -4.67 20.57 -11.94
C GLU A 486 -3.36 20.17 -12.62
N MET A 487 -2.23 20.61 -12.05
CA MET A 487 -0.92 20.50 -12.66
C MET A 487 0.12 20.08 -11.62
N LYS A 488 1.03 19.20 -11.99
CA LYS A 488 2.21 18.85 -11.19
C LYS A 488 3.48 19.19 -11.96
N LEU A 489 4.42 19.88 -11.33
CA LEU A 489 5.71 20.23 -11.92
C LEU A 489 6.75 19.14 -11.65
N TRP A 490 7.84 19.14 -12.42
CA TRP A 490 8.95 18.18 -12.26
C TRP A 490 9.67 18.25 -10.91
N ARG A 491 9.59 19.40 -10.23
CA ARG A 491 10.12 19.60 -8.87
C ARG A 491 9.13 19.22 -7.76
N GLY A 492 7.99 18.61 -8.12
CA GLY A 492 6.98 18.13 -7.17
C GLY A 492 5.90 19.14 -6.80
N SER A 493 6.09 20.43 -7.10
CA SER A 493 5.08 21.48 -6.83
C SER A 493 3.79 21.21 -7.58
N GLU A 494 2.65 21.40 -6.90
CA GLU A 494 1.31 21.24 -7.45
C GLU A 494 0.63 22.60 -7.60
N LEU A 495 -0.03 22.81 -8.74
CA LEU A 495 -0.70 24.06 -9.10
C LEU A 495 -2.12 23.75 -9.60
N HIS A 496 -3.04 24.69 -9.44
CA HIS A 496 -4.37 24.59 -10.03
C HIS A 496 -4.93 25.95 -10.47
N ALA A 497 -5.85 25.90 -11.44
CA ALA A 497 -6.60 27.05 -11.95
C ALA A 497 -8.07 26.67 -12.17
N GLU A 498 -8.99 27.56 -11.79
CA GLU A 498 -10.43 27.40 -12.02
C GLU A 498 -10.99 28.50 -12.91
N TYR A 499 -11.91 28.12 -13.80
CA TYR A 499 -12.55 29.00 -14.77
C TYR A 499 -14.06 28.81 -14.71
N ALA A 500 -14.80 29.90 -14.42
CA ALA A 500 -16.25 29.88 -14.39
C ALA A 500 -16.84 30.06 -15.79
N GLY A 501 -17.99 29.42 -16.03
CA GLY A 501 -18.74 29.55 -17.29
C GLY A 501 -18.05 28.90 -18.50
N PHE A 502 -17.18 27.91 -18.27
CA PHE A 502 -16.50 27.16 -19.31
C PHE A 502 -17.50 26.40 -20.18
N GLN A 503 -17.34 26.54 -21.49
CA GLN A 503 -18.18 25.91 -22.49
C GLN A 503 -17.39 25.62 -23.77
N VAL A 504 -17.63 24.45 -24.35
CA VAL A 504 -17.18 24.07 -25.69
C VAL A 504 -18.39 24.00 -26.60
N GLY A 505 -18.34 24.66 -27.76
CA GLY A 505 -19.39 24.60 -28.79
C GLY A 505 -19.45 23.25 -29.50
N ASP A 506 -20.42 23.06 -30.39
CA ASP A 506 -20.55 21.82 -31.17
C ASP A 506 -19.59 21.76 -32.38
N ALA A 507 -19.68 20.70 -33.17
CA ALA A 507 -18.90 20.51 -34.40
C ALA A 507 -19.07 21.66 -35.42
N SER A 508 -20.26 22.27 -35.53
CA SER A 508 -20.54 23.37 -36.47
C SER A 508 -19.75 24.64 -36.12
N THR A 509 -19.51 24.86 -34.83
CA THR A 509 -18.67 25.97 -34.35
C THR A 509 -17.17 25.66 -34.42
N GLY A 510 -16.79 24.42 -34.75
CA GLY A 510 -15.43 23.91 -34.66
C GLY A 510 -14.99 23.65 -33.22
N TYR A 511 -15.92 23.22 -32.35
CA TYR A 511 -15.73 23.02 -30.92
C TYR A 511 -15.10 24.22 -30.22
N ARG A 512 -15.64 25.42 -30.45
CA ARG A 512 -15.07 26.67 -29.92
C ARG A 512 -15.06 26.67 -28.39
N MET A 513 -13.92 26.96 -27.76
CA MET A 513 -13.83 27.07 -26.29
C MET A 513 -14.07 28.51 -25.82
N THR A 514 -14.94 28.65 -24.83
CA THR A 514 -15.19 29.90 -24.12
C THR A 514 -15.24 29.64 -22.61
N TYR A 515 -15.06 30.69 -21.82
CA TYR A 515 -15.34 30.73 -20.39
C TYR A 515 -15.66 32.17 -20.02
N ARG A 516 -16.25 32.46 -18.85
CA ARG A 516 -16.58 33.82 -18.42
C ARG A 516 -15.37 34.53 -17.81
N GLU A 517 -14.75 33.90 -16.82
CA GLU A 517 -13.62 34.45 -16.07
C GLU A 517 -12.80 33.34 -15.38
N MET A 518 -11.56 33.66 -15.02
CA MET A 518 -10.74 32.83 -14.15
C MET A 518 -11.00 33.22 -12.68
N LEU A 519 -11.30 32.23 -11.83
CA LEU A 519 -11.57 32.40 -10.41
C LEU A 519 -10.25 32.48 -9.63
N ARG A 520 -9.75 33.70 -9.42
CA ARG A 520 -8.43 33.95 -8.80
C ARG A 520 -8.36 33.51 -7.34
N ASP A 521 -9.44 33.70 -6.60
CA ASP A 521 -9.64 33.27 -5.22
C ASP A 521 -9.63 31.74 -5.06
N ARG A 522 -9.91 31.00 -6.15
CA ARG A 522 -9.95 29.53 -6.20
C ARG A 522 -8.84 28.93 -7.05
N SER A 523 -7.80 29.71 -7.33
CA SER A 523 -6.66 29.29 -8.15
C SER A 523 -5.36 29.51 -7.40
N SER A 524 -4.44 28.56 -7.48
CA SER A 524 -3.09 28.73 -6.95
C SER A 524 -2.19 29.54 -7.90
N VAL A 525 -2.64 29.80 -9.13
CA VAL A 525 -1.92 30.61 -10.12
C VAL A 525 -2.59 31.97 -10.28
N SER A 526 -1.78 33.02 -10.42
CA SER A 526 -2.26 34.41 -10.51
C SER A 526 -2.45 34.89 -11.95
N ILE A 527 -2.12 34.09 -12.96
CA ILE A 527 -2.22 34.47 -14.38
C ILE A 527 -3.16 33.52 -15.12
N ASP A 528 -4.02 34.11 -15.94
CA ASP A 528 -4.90 33.40 -16.85
C ASP A 528 -4.13 32.95 -18.10
N ALA A 529 -3.68 31.69 -18.08
CA ALA A 529 -2.94 31.08 -19.18
C ALA A 529 -3.83 30.60 -20.34
N LEU A 530 -5.17 30.63 -20.19
CA LEU A 530 -6.15 30.27 -21.23
C LEU A 530 -6.73 31.50 -21.95
N LYS A 531 -6.39 32.71 -21.50
CA LYS A 531 -6.90 33.98 -22.03
C LYS A 531 -6.72 34.13 -23.54
N THR A 532 -5.59 33.69 -24.09
CA THR A 532 -5.31 33.84 -25.53
C THR A 532 -6.04 32.80 -26.37
N GLN A 533 -6.38 31.65 -25.78
CA GLN A 533 -7.14 30.55 -26.37
C GLN A 533 -8.65 30.78 -26.27
N ARG A 534 -9.11 31.69 -25.42
CA ARG A 534 -10.53 32.05 -25.27
C ARG A 534 -11.14 32.48 -26.60
N GLY A 535 -12.24 31.82 -26.96
CA GLY A 535 -12.97 32.04 -28.20
C GLY A 535 -12.37 31.35 -29.41
N MET A 536 -11.30 30.56 -29.29
CA MET A 536 -10.69 29.87 -30.43
C MET A 536 -11.39 28.56 -30.74
N ARG A 537 -11.29 28.13 -32.00
CA ARG A 537 -11.73 26.82 -32.48
C ARG A 537 -10.68 25.75 -32.14
N PHE A 538 -11.12 24.52 -31.93
CA PHE A 538 -10.18 23.42 -31.72
C PHE A 538 -9.43 23.12 -33.03
N SER A 539 -8.16 22.78 -32.95
CA SER A 539 -7.34 22.42 -34.12
C SER A 539 -6.51 21.18 -33.81
N THR A 540 -6.36 20.31 -34.80
CA THR A 540 -5.51 19.10 -34.79
C THR A 540 -4.50 19.17 -35.93
N MET A 541 -3.60 18.19 -36.05
CA MET A 541 -2.55 18.20 -37.08
C MET A 541 -3.11 18.10 -38.51
N ASP A 542 -4.27 17.47 -38.66
CA ASP A 542 -4.99 17.23 -39.90
C ASP A 542 -6.13 18.22 -40.16
N LYS A 543 -6.47 19.07 -39.19
CA LYS A 543 -7.53 20.09 -39.30
C LYS A 543 -7.19 21.34 -38.50
N GLU A 544 -6.65 22.35 -39.20
CA GLU A 544 -6.29 23.64 -38.63
C GLU A 544 -7.44 24.64 -38.79
N ASN A 545 -8.02 25.10 -37.68
CA ASN A 545 -9.17 26.01 -37.68
C ASN A 545 -8.81 27.43 -37.17
N GLY A 546 -7.52 27.76 -37.10
CA GLY A 546 -6.95 29.02 -36.58
C GLY A 546 -5.89 29.66 -37.50
N SER A 547 -5.34 30.81 -37.09
CA SER A 547 -4.34 31.56 -37.87
C SER A 547 -2.93 30.97 -37.73
N GLY A 548 -2.65 29.89 -38.46
CA GLY A 548 -1.32 29.30 -38.62
C GLY A 548 -1.18 27.87 -38.08
N SER A 549 -0.05 27.23 -38.43
CA SER A 549 0.15 25.78 -38.25
C SER A 549 0.58 25.34 -36.85
N CYS A 550 -0.07 25.88 -35.84
CA CYS A 550 0.31 25.70 -34.43
C CYS A 550 0.06 24.30 -33.88
N SER A 551 -0.86 23.51 -34.46
CA SER A 551 -1.09 22.12 -34.04
C SER A 551 0.04 21.20 -34.50
N SER A 552 0.56 21.42 -35.70
CA SER A 552 1.66 20.65 -36.29
C SER A 552 3.04 21.16 -35.83
N THR A 553 3.25 22.47 -35.78
CA THR A 553 4.49 23.11 -35.29
C THR A 553 4.20 24.48 -34.65
N PRO A 554 4.39 24.68 -33.33
CA PRO A 554 5.10 23.80 -32.41
C PRO A 554 4.23 22.85 -31.58
N GLY A 555 2.90 22.93 -31.60
CA GLY A 555 1.96 22.32 -30.63
C GLY A 555 2.05 20.80 -30.44
N LYS A 556 2.32 20.05 -31.50
CA LYS A 556 2.45 18.57 -31.48
C LYS A 556 1.31 17.90 -30.70
N GLY A 557 0.09 18.39 -30.90
CA GLY A 557 -1.12 17.97 -30.18
C GLY A 557 -2.33 18.82 -30.57
N GLY A 558 -3.53 18.36 -30.22
CA GLY A 558 -4.78 19.09 -30.48
C GLY A 558 -5.12 20.08 -29.37
N TRP A 559 -5.46 21.31 -29.71
CA TRP A 559 -5.82 22.35 -28.73
C TRP A 559 -6.59 23.53 -29.37
N TRP A 560 -7.06 24.45 -28.54
CA TRP A 560 -7.65 25.72 -28.96
C TRP A 560 -6.56 26.77 -29.23
N PHE A 561 -5.95 26.72 -30.41
CA PHE A 561 -4.83 27.59 -30.77
C PHE A 561 -5.27 28.94 -31.34
N LYS A 562 -4.50 30.00 -31.02
CA LYS A 562 -4.59 31.33 -31.65
C LYS A 562 -3.27 31.70 -32.33
N ASN A 563 -2.38 32.37 -31.59
CA ASN A 563 -0.97 32.58 -31.94
C ASN A 563 -0.14 31.50 -31.24
N CYS A 564 -0.48 30.26 -31.58
CA CYS A 564 -0.09 29.06 -30.86
C CYS A 564 -0.69 29.04 -29.46
N TYR A 565 0.05 29.27 -28.37
CA TYR A 565 -0.51 28.99 -27.05
C TYR A 565 0.33 29.53 -25.90
N ASN A 566 -0.36 29.93 -24.83
CA ASN A 566 0.24 30.16 -23.50
C ASN A 566 0.17 28.92 -22.60
N ALA A 567 -0.62 27.93 -22.99
CA ALA A 567 -0.75 26.64 -22.33
C ALA A 567 -1.01 25.57 -23.38
N ASN A 568 -0.29 24.45 -23.28
CA ASN A 568 -0.43 23.31 -24.18
C ASN A 568 -0.47 21.99 -23.40
N PRO A 569 -1.55 21.70 -22.66
CA PRO A 569 -1.64 20.48 -21.85
C PRO A 569 -1.69 19.19 -22.69
N ASN A 570 -1.96 19.31 -23.99
CA ASN A 570 -2.01 18.21 -24.95
C ASN A 570 -0.71 18.04 -25.76
N GLY A 571 0.32 18.84 -25.48
CA GLY A 571 1.62 18.74 -26.16
C GLY A 571 2.36 17.42 -25.88
N LEU A 572 3.57 17.32 -26.43
CA LEU A 572 4.45 16.18 -26.17
C LEU A 572 4.73 16.06 -24.67
N PHE A 573 4.79 14.82 -24.21
CA PHE A 573 5.15 14.56 -22.82
C PHE A 573 6.64 14.93 -22.61
N PRO A 574 6.98 15.85 -21.70
CA PRO A 574 8.35 16.33 -21.57
C PRO A 574 9.23 15.29 -20.89
N SER A 575 10.38 14.96 -21.49
CA SER A 575 11.44 14.26 -20.77
C SER A 575 12.29 15.27 -20.00
N ARG A 576 12.37 15.13 -18.66
CA ARG A 576 13.23 15.96 -17.78
C ARG A 576 12.90 17.46 -17.77
N GLY A 577 11.62 17.84 -17.81
CA GLY A 577 11.21 19.24 -17.56
C GLY A 577 11.51 20.24 -18.68
N ARG A 578 11.58 19.77 -19.94
CA ARG A 578 11.70 20.64 -21.13
C ARG A 578 10.57 21.67 -21.20
N ARG A 579 10.92 22.94 -21.47
CA ARG A 579 10.00 24.11 -21.48
C ARG A 579 9.72 24.66 -22.88
N ASN A 580 10.11 23.94 -23.93
CA ASN A 580 9.85 24.37 -25.30
C ASN A 580 8.35 24.28 -25.60
N TYR A 581 7.87 25.13 -26.51
CA TYR A 581 6.45 25.24 -26.82
C TYR A 581 5.81 23.88 -27.17
N GLY A 582 6.48 22.99 -27.89
CA GLY A 582 5.87 21.70 -28.27
C GLY A 582 5.64 20.65 -27.18
N TYR A 583 5.96 20.96 -25.93
CA TYR A 583 5.73 20.07 -24.80
C TYR A 583 4.54 20.51 -23.95
N MET A 584 4.19 19.68 -22.97
CA MET A 584 3.22 20.03 -21.94
C MET A 584 3.73 21.19 -21.09
N ILE A 585 3.20 22.39 -21.37
CA ILE A 585 3.61 23.63 -20.71
C ILE A 585 2.42 24.45 -20.22
N TRP A 586 2.70 25.30 -19.24
CA TRP A 586 1.75 26.28 -18.71
C TRP A 586 2.45 27.61 -18.42
N HIS A 587 1.79 28.72 -18.71
CA HIS A 587 2.32 30.05 -18.35
C HIS A 587 1.99 30.37 -16.89
N SER A 588 3.01 30.77 -16.12
CA SER A 588 2.87 31.25 -14.75
C SER A 588 3.70 32.52 -14.56
N GLY A 589 3.05 33.68 -14.58
CA GLY A 589 3.75 34.97 -14.56
C GLY A 589 4.52 35.23 -15.86
N SER A 590 5.79 35.63 -15.73
CA SER A 590 6.74 35.81 -16.83
C SER A 590 7.45 34.51 -17.25
N THR A 591 7.09 33.37 -16.64
CA THR A 591 7.77 32.09 -16.85
C THR A 591 6.86 31.03 -17.46
N ILE A 592 7.46 30.19 -18.32
CA ILE A 592 6.84 28.97 -18.83
C ILE A 592 7.29 27.81 -17.95
N VAL A 593 6.34 27.07 -17.37
CA VAL A 593 6.62 25.89 -16.57
C VAL A 593 6.34 24.61 -17.37
N SER A 594 7.20 23.60 -17.18
CA SER A 594 7.03 22.28 -17.77
C SER A 594 6.20 21.40 -16.83
N LEU A 595 5.16 20.77 -17.37
CA LEU A 595 4.24 19.94 -16.62
C LEU A 595 4.73 18.49 -16.61
N ARG A 596 4.74 17.88 -15.44
CA ARG A 596 4.94 16.43 -15.26
C ARG A 596 3.61 15.69 -15.34
N GLU A 597 2.56 16.24 -14.74
CA GLU A 597 1.19 15.72 -14.80
C GLU A 597 0.22 16.88 -15.06
N VAL A 598 -0.88 16.62 -15.76
CA VAL A 598 -1.99 17.57 -15.89
C VAL A 598 -3.33 16.83 -15.92
N ARG A 599 -4.37 17.44 -15.35
CA ARG A 599 -5.76 16.96 -15.36
C ARG A 599 -6.69 18.12 -15.67
N LEU A 600 -7.63 17.92 -16.58
CA LEU A 600 -8.72 18.86 -16.85
C LEU A 600 -10.03 18.23 -16.43
N MET A 601 -10.85 19.02 -15.76
CA MET A 601 -12.01 18.54 -15.02
C MET A 601 -13.17 19.53 -15.13
N LEU A 602 -14.38 19.04 -15.37
CA LEU A 602 -15.59 19.88 -15.40
C LEU A 602 -16.43 19.62 -14.15
N GLN A 603 -16.86 20.67 -13.46
CA GLN A 603 -17.75 20.55 -12.32
C GLN A 603 -19.12 20.06 -12.78
N VAL A 604 -19.68 19.08 -12.08
CA VAL A 604 -20.95 18.41 -12.42
C VAL A 604 -22.01 18.50 -11.34
#